data_AF-A0A3A0EPI5-F1
#
_entry.id   AF-A0A3A0EPI5-F1
#
_cell.length_a   1.000
_cell.length_b   1.000
_cell.length_c   1.000
_cell.angle_alpha   90.00
_cell.angle_beta   90.00
_cell.angle_gamma   90.00
#
_symmetry.space_group_name_H-M   'P 1'
#
loop_
_entity.id
_entity.type
_entity.pdbx_description
1 polymer ?
#
loop_
_entity_poly.entity_id
_entity_poly.type
_entity_poly.pdbx_seq_one_letter_code
_entity_poly.pdbx_strand_id
1 'polypeptide(L)'
;MPSALLDRGFRPFFLLGSLHVASFTALWVAVLSGWAAPPRWMAATRWHAHEMLFGFASAAIAGFLLTAVPAWTGRPAIRGARLGALVAIWLAGRLLFATPDFWPPLLVAAVDLAFLPALALAIAPSIAAARVARHAAFPVILLALAGANALVLADALGWLPGVAPTALRASVYGVAAMVTLVGGRIVPVFTTNALLRAGQAVEPLAPGLADRVALPAVLAFALLDV
;
A
#
# COMPACT_ATOMS: atom_id res chain seq x y z
N MET A 1 -4.44 4.49 28.37
CA MET A 1 -3.95 3.41 27.48
C MET A 1 -4.44 3.68 26.06
N PRO A 2 -3.68 3.34 25.00
CA PRO A 2 -4.20 3.43 23.64
C PRO A 2 -5.48 2.57 23.53
N SER A 3 -6.46 3.01 22.72
CA SER A 3 -7.62 2.17 22.44
C SER A 3 -7.18 0.83 21.83
N ALA A 4 -7.96 -0.23 22.02
CA ALA A 4 -7.63 -1.56 21.48
C ALA A 4 -7.36 -1.53 19.96
N LEU A 5 -8.04 -0.63 19.24
CA LEU A 5 -7.84 -0.43 17.81
C LEU A 5 -6.46 0.19 17.50
N LEU A 6 -5.95 1.11 18.30
CA LEU A 6 -4.69 1.82 18.05
C LEU A 6 -3.46 1.17 18.71
N ASP A 7 -3.57 -0.08 19.15
CA ASP A 7 -2.44 -0.81 19.76
C ASP A 7 -1.48 -1.42 18.72
N ARG A 8 -2.02 -1.89 17.58
CA ARG A 8 -1.25 -2.58 16.53
C ARG A 8 -1.66 -2.10 15.15
N GLY A 9 -0.68 -1.86 14.28
CA GLY A 9 -0.90 -1.30 12.95
C GLY A 9 -1.87 -2.08 12.07
N PHE A 10 -1.86 -3.42 12.11
CA PHE A 10 -2.80 -4.21 11.30
C PHE A 10 -4.27 -4.00 11.70
N ARG A 11 -4.57 -3.73 12.98
CA ARG A 11 -5.96 -3.67 13.48
C ARG A 11 -6.80 -2.60 12.78
N PRO A 12 -6.41 -1.31 12.76
CA PRO A 12 -7.20 -0.29 12.09
C PRO A 12 -7.13 -0.44 10.58
N PHE A 13 -5.95 -0.71 10.02
CA PHE A 13 -5.77 -0.69 8.56
C PHE A 13 -6.40 -1.89 7.85
N PHE A 14 -6.37 -3.09 8.43
CA PHE A 14 -7.11 -4.22 7.83
C PHE A 14 -8.61 -4.04 8.00
N LEU A 15 -9.08 -3.60 9.17
CA LEU A 15 -10.51 -3.35 9.38
C LEU A 15 -11.03 -2.28 8.41
N LEU A 16 -10.41 -1.11 8.40
CA LEU A 16 -10.82 0.01 7.56
C LEU A 16 -10.59 -0.26 6.08
N GLY A 17 -9.48 -0.94 5.71
CA GLY A 17 -9.20 -1.35 4.35
C GLY A 17 -10.25 -2.32 3.81
N SER A 18 -10.64 -3.33 4.60
CA SER A 18 -11.71 -4.27 4.24
C SER A 18 -13.08 -3.59 4.12
N LEU A 19 -13.41 -2.68 5.05
CA LEU A 19 -14.64 -1.89 4.97
C LEU A 19 -14.64 -0.99 3.73
N HIS A 20 -13.52 -0.32 3.45
CA HIS A 20 -13.37 0.54 2.29
C HIS A 20 -13.54 -0.24 1.00
N VAL A 21 -12.83 -1.36 0.79
CA VAL A 21 -12.98 -2.13 -0.46
C VAL A 21 -14.39 -2.71 -0.60
N ALA A 22 -15.00 -3.22 0.47
CA ALA A 22 -16.37 -3.74 0.41
C ALA A 22 -17.38 -2.65 0.01
N SER A 23 -17.31 -1.49 0.67
CA SER A 23 -18.18 -0.35 0.36
C SER A 23 -17.91 0.22 -1.04
N PHE A 24 -16.65 0.30 -1.46
CA PHE A 24 -16.27 0.80 -2.76
C PHE A 24 -16.66 -0.16 -3.89
N THR A 25 -16.56 -1.47 -3.69
CA THR A 25 -17.05 -2.45 -4.66
C THR A 25 -18.55 -2.30 -4.89
N ALA A 26 -19.34 -2.10 -3.83
CA ALA A 26 -20.77 -1.83 -3.97
C ALA A 26 -21.04 -0.53 -4.74
N LEU A 27 -20.30 0.54 -4.41
CA LEU A 27 -20.38 1.82 -5.14
C LEU A 27 -19.98 1.66 -6.60
N TRP A 28 -18.94 0.89 -6.90
CA TRP A 28 -18.47 0.62 -8.25
C TRP A 28 -19.51 -0.14 -9.08
N VAL A 29 -20.17 -1.15 -8.50
CA VAL A 29 -21.29 -1.84 -9.14
C VAL A 29 -22.44 -0.88 -9.43
N ALA A 30 -22.76 0.03 -8.50
CA ALA A 30 -23.78 1.05 -8.72
C ALA A 30 -23.41 2.00 -9.88
N VAL A 31 -22.13 2.39 -9.98
CA VAL A 31 -21.62 3.24 -11.07
C VAL A 31 -21.71 2.51 -12.42
N LEU A 32 -21.29 1.25 -12.49
CA LEU A 32 -21.41 0.44 -13.70
C LEU A 32 -22.87 0.20 -14.12
N SER A 33 -23.78 0.14 -13.15
CA SER A 33 -25.23 -0.04 -13.39
C SER A 33 -25.94 1.26 -13.74
N GLY A 34 -25.26 2.41 -13.67
CA GLY A 34 -25.85 3.74 -13.90
C GLY A 34 -26.64 4.32 -12.71
N TRP A 35 -26.55 3.70 -11.53
CA TRP A 35 -27.26 4.14 -10.31
C TRP A 35 -26.47 5.21 -9.54
N ALA A 36 -25.20 5.38 -9.86
CA ALA A 36 -24.31 6.39 -9.29
C ALA A 36 -23.35 6.92 -10.36
N ALA A 37 -22.69 8.06 -10.09
CA ALA A 37 -21.74 8.68 -11.00
C ALA A 37 -20.32 8.69 -10.39
N PRO A 38 -19.26 8.55 -11.22
CA PRO A 38 -17.88 8.75 -10.77
C PRO A 38 -17.60 10.24 -10.51
N PRO A 39 -16.47 10.58 -9.86
CA PRO A 39 -15.98 11.96 -9.75
C PRO A 39 -15.89 12.63 -11.13
N ARG A 40 -16.39 13.86 -11.27
CA ARG A 40 -16.44 14.56 -12.58
C ARG A 40 -15.07 14.83 -13.21
N TRP A 41 -14.05 14.97 -12.38
CA TRP A 41 -12.69 15.32 -12.77
C TRP A 41 -11.81 14.09 -13.07
N MET A 42 -12.34 12.86 -12.94
CA MET A 42 -11.60 11.65 -13.24
C MET A 42 -12.49 10.59 -13.92
N ALA A 43 -11.99 10.00 -15.00
CA ALA A 43 -12.70 8.92 -15.68
C ALA A 43 -13.01 7.76 -14.73
N ALA A 44 -14.19 7.15 -14.87
CA ALA A 44 -14.69 6.11 -13.95
C ALA A 44 -13.69 4.97 -13.72
N THR A 45 -13.08 4.44 -14.79
CA THR A 45 -12.12 3.35 -14.72
C THR A 45 -10.81 3.76 -14.04
N ARG A 46 -10.35 5.01 -14.24
CA ARG A 46 -9.17 5.55 -13.56
C ARG A 46 -9.44 5.74 -12.07
N TRP A 47 -10.64 6.20 -11.71
CA TRP A 47 -11.07 6.30 -10.32
C TRP A 47 -11.12 4.94 -9.62
N HIS A 48 -11.71 3.93 -10.26
CA HIS A 48 -11.70 2.57 -9.75
C HIS A 48 -10.28 2.06 -9.50
N ALA A 49 -9.40 2.16 -10.51
CA ALA A 49 -8.03 1.71 -10.39
C ALA A 49 -7.27 2.47 -9.27
N HIS A 50 -7.50 3.78 -9.15
CA HIS A 50 -6.95 4.61 -8.09
C HIS A 50 -7.38 4.13 -6.70
N GLU A 51 -8.68 3.89 -6.47
CA GLU A 51 -9.17 3.44 -5.17
C GLU A 51 -8.71 2.02 -4.82
N MET A 52 -8.55 1.12 -5.81
CA MET A 52 -7.97 -0.21 -5.58
C MET A 52 -6.50 -0.16 -5.17
N LEU A 53 -5.69 0.71 -5.80
CA LEU A 53 -4.25 0.78 -5.58
C LEU A 53 -3.87 1.67 -4.40
N PHE A 54 -4.36 2.91 -4.39
CA PHE A 54 -3.97 3.92 -3.40
C PHE A 54 -4.92 4.00 -2.22
N GLY A 55 -6.11 3.42 -2.32
CA GLY A 55 -7.04 3.26 -1.19
C GLY A 55 -6.85 1.93 -0.48
N PHE A 56 -7.30 0.87 -1.14
CA PHE A 56 -7.32 -0.47 -0.58
C PHE A 56 -5.91 -1.07 -0.42
N ALA A 57 -5.12 -1.19 -1.49
CA ALA A 57 -3.82 -1.84 -1.42
C ALA A 57 -2.85 -1.08 -0.50
N SER A 58 -2.88 0.26 -0.49
CA SER A 58 -2.08 1.07 0.43
C SER A 58 -2.43 0.80 1.92
N ALA A 59 -3.72 0.62 2.25
CA ALA A 59 -4.15 0.25 3.60
C ALA A 59 -3.65 -1.14 3.98
N ALA A 60 -3.76 -2.12 3.07
CA ALA A 60 -3.23 -3.46 3.30
C ALA A 60 -1.70 -3.44 3.52
N ILE A 61 -0.97 -2.70 2.69
CA ILE A 61 0.48 -2.50 2.83
C ILE A 61 0.80 -1.84 4.18
N ALA A 62 0.06 -0.82 4.60
CA ALA A 62 0.26 -0.16 5.88
C ALA A 62 0.03 -1.10 7.07
N GLY A 63 -1.10 -1.81 7.09
CA GLY A 63 -1.42 -2.77 8.16
C GLY A 63 -0.35 -3.84 8.30
N PHE A 64 0.15 -4.33 7.17
CA PHE A 64 1.25 -5.27 7.11
C PHE A 64 2.58 -4.66 7.61
N LEU A 65 3.07 -3.58 7.01
CA LEU A 65 4.38 -2.99 7.32
C LEU A 65 4.47 -2.47 8.75
N LEU A 66 3.41 -1.85 9.27
CA LEU A 66 3.37 -1.36 10.65
C LEU A 66 3.41 -2.49 11.69
N THR A 67 3.16 -3.73 11.26
CA THR A 67 3.24 -4.93 12.10
C THR A 67 4.58 -5.66 11.88
N ALA A 68 5.01 -5.80 10.63
CA ALA A 68 6.19 -6.55 10.25
C ALA A 68 7.50 -5.80 10.55
N VAL A 69 7.56 -4.48 10.29
CA VAL A 69 8.78 -3.69 10.50
C VAL A 69 9.24 -3.73 11.96
N PRO A 70 8.39 -3.53 12.98
CA PRO A 70 8.79 -3.69 14.38
C PRO A 70 9.38 -5.07 14.68
N ALA A 71 8.76 -6.14 14.16
CA ALA A 71 9.23 -7.51 14.35
C ALA A 71 10.59 -7.76 13.71
N TRP A 72 10.82 -7.24 12.50
CA TRP A 72 12.08 -7.39 11.77
C TRP A 72 13.23 -6.52 12.30
N THR A 73 12.90 -5.40 12.92
CA THR A 73 13.89 -4.41 13.38
C THR A 73 14.15 -4.47 14.88
N GLY A 74 13.33 -5.21 15.63
CA GLY A 74 13.34 -5.23 17.11
C GLY A 74 12.96 -3.88 17.73
N ARG A 75 12.44 -2.93 16.94
CA ARG A 75 12.09 -1.58 17.39
C ARG A 75 10.66 -1.53 17.93
N PRO A 76 10.33 -0.56 18.82
CA PRO A 76 8.98 -0.39 19.31
C PRO A 76 7.97 -0.18 18.18
N ALA A 77 6.85 -0.91 18.23
CA ALA A 77 5.75 -0.72 17.29
C ALA A 77 5.09 0.65 17.42
N ILE A 78 4.69 1.23 16.28
CA ILE A 78 3.93 2.48 16.19
C ILE A 78 2.51 2.22 16.70
N ARG A 79 2.11 2.97 17.74
CA ARG A 79 0.84 2.79 18.44
C ARG A 79 0.30 4.13 18.95
N GLY A 80 -0.95 4.14 19.42
CA GLY A 80 -1.61 5.31 19.99
C GLY A 80 -1.73 6.46 19.00
N ALA A 81 -1.41 7.68 19.44
CA ALA A 81 -1.61 8.90 18.65
C ALA A 81 -0.87 8.89 17.30
N ARG A 82 0.35 8.33 17.24
CA ARG A 82 1.12 8.23 15.98
C ARG A 82 0.43 7.33 14.96
N LEU A 83 -0.12 6.20 15.42
CA LEU A 83 -0.90 5.31 14.56
C LEU A 83 -2.22 5.96 14.16
N GLY A 84 -2.88 6.64 15.11
CA GLY A 84 -4.10 7.40 14.87
C GLY A 84 -3.93 8.48 13.80
N ALA A 85 -2.79 9.18 13.78
CA ALA A 85 -2.48 10.17 12.75
C ALA A 85 -2.39 9.56 11.34
N LEU A 86 -1.70 8.42 11.20
CA LEU A 86 -1.63 7.71 9.91
C LEU A 86 -3.01 7.26 9.43
N VAL A 87 -3.82 6.73 10.36
CA VAL A 87 -5.20 6.33 10.06
C VAL A 87 -6.05 7.53 9.63
N ALA A 88 -5.91 8.66 10.33
CA ALA A 88 -6.66 9.88 10.03
C ALA A 88 -6.29 10.44 8.64
N ILE A 89 -4.99 10.46 8.28
CA ILE A 89 -4.54 10.90 6.96
C ILE A 89 -5.14 10.02 5.86
N TRP A 90 -5.02 8.69 6.01
CA TRP A 90 -5.58 7.75 5.04
C TRP A 90 -7.09 7.90 4.89
N LEU A 91 -7.81 7.94 6.02
CA LEU A 91 -9.26 8.03 6.06
C LEU A 91 -9.75 9.36 5.47
N ALA A 92 -9.06 10.47 5.77
CA ALA A 92 -9.38 11.76 5.19
C ALA A 92 -9.28 11.73 3.66
N GLY A 93 -8.22 11.14 3.10
CA GLY A 93 -8.09 10.96 1.65
C GLY A 93 -9.29 10.21 1.05
N ARG A 94 -9.70 9.10 1.67
CA ARG A 94 -10.86 8.31 1.22
C ARG A 94 -12.17 9.08 1.30
N LEU A 95 -12.40 9.80 2.40
CA LEU A 95 -13.63 10.58 2.59
C LEU A 95 -13.75 11.73 1.60
N LEU A 96 -12.64 12.43 1.33
CA LEU A 96 -12.58 13.49 0.32
C LEU A 96 -12.83 12.93 -1.08
N PHE A 97 -12.25 11.78 -1.41
CA PHE A 97 -12.49 11.09 -2.68
C PHE A 97 -13.91 10.55 -2.84
N ALA A 98 -14.58 10.21 -1.74
CA ALA A 98 -15.99 9.80 -1.75
C ALA A 98 -16.96 10.98 -1.90
N THR A 99 -16.49 12.21 -1.64
CA THR A 99 -17.30 13.44 -1.68
C THR A 99 -16.66 14.53 -2.56
N PRO A 100 -16.18 14.19 -3.77
CA PRO A 100 -15.30 15.05 -4.56
C PRO A 100 -15.94 16.37 -4.96
N ASP A 101 -17.27 16.41 -5.08
CA ASP A 101 -18.01 17.61 -5.51
C ASP A 101 -18.09 18.68 -4.39
N PHE A 102 -17.76 18.34 -3.14
CA PHE A 102 -17.80 19.26 -2.01
C PHE A 102 -16.46 19.95 -1.73
N TRP A 103 -15.38 19.53 -2.40
CA TRP A 103 -14.01 19.96 -2.08
C TRP A 103 -13.27 20.44 -3.33
N PRO A 104 -12.36 21.42 -3.21
CA PRO A 104 -11.46 21.77 -4.30
C PRO A 104 -10.61 20.54 -4.72
N PRO A 105 -10.48 20.22 -6.03
CA PRO A 105 -9.73 19.05 -6.49
C PRO A 105 -8.28 18.99 -5.97
N LEU A 106 -7.62 20.15 -5.84
CA LEU A 106 -6.27 20.22 -5.32
C LEU A 106 -6.17 19.83 -3.84
N LEU A 107 -7.19 20.14 -3.03
CA LEU A 107 -7.25 19.72 -1.63
C LEU A 107 -7.40 18.20 -1.53
N VAL A 108 -8.30 17.62 -2.35
CA VAL A 108 -8.49 16.16 -2.43
C VAL A 108 -7.17 15.48 -2.78
N ALA A 109 -6.50 15.93 -3.85
CA ALA A 109 -5.23 15.38 -4.29
C ALA A 109 -4.12 15.51 -3.22
N ALA A 110 -4.01 16.66 -2.55
CA ALA A 110 -2.97 16.87 -1.54
C ALA A 110 -3.15 15.97 -0.31
N VAL A 111 -4.38 15.83 0.19
CA VAL A 111 -4.68 14.96 1.34
C VAL A 111 -4.46 13.50 0.98
N ASP A 112 -4.87 13.10 -0.23
CA ASP A 112 -4.67 11.75 -0.73
C ASP A 112 -3.19 11.35 -0.82
N LEU A 113 -2.37 12.24 -1.39
CA LEU A 113 -0.94 12.02 -1.56
C LEU A 113 -0.17 11.93 -0.25
N ALA A 114 -0.68 12.53 0.84
CA ALA A 114 0.05 12.61 2.09
C ALA A 114 0.30 11.24 2.74
N PHE A 115 -0.56 10.25 2.49
CA PHE A 115 -0.54 8.99 3.23
C PHE A 115 0.73 8.15 2.99
N LEU A 116 1.06 7.86 1.72
CA LEU A 116 2.18 6.98 1.39
C LEU A 116 3.55 7.54 1.83
N PRO A 117 3.86 8.83 1.62
CA PRO A 117 5.05 9.46 2.19
C PRO A 117 5.05 9.45 3.72
N ALA A 118 3.91 9.75 4.37
CA ALA A 118 3.81 9.72 5.83
C ALA A 118 4.09 8.31 6.37
N LEU A 119 3.57 7.26 5.73
CA LEU A 119 3.85 5.87 6.07
C LEU A 119 5.33 5.53 5.88
N ALA A 120 5.93 5.93 4.75
CA ALA A 120 7.36 5.72 4.48
C ALA A 120 8.24 6.36 5.56
N LEU A 121 7.95 7.62 5.90
CA LEU A 121 8.64 8.38 6.96
C LEU A 121 8.43 7.77 8.34
N ALA A 122 7.27 7.15 8.60
CA ALA A 122 6.99 6.50 9.87
C ALA A 122 7.84 5.23 10.07
N ILE A 123 8.08 4.44 9.01
CA ILE A 123 8.80 3.16 9.12
C ILE A 123 10.32 3.29 8.84
N ALA A 124 10.74 4.28 8.06
CA ALA A 124 12.13 4.46 7.64
C ALA A 124 13.13 4.55 8.82
N PRO A 125 12.86 5.28 9.92
CA PRO A 125 13.77 5.35 11.06
C PRO A 125 14.05 3.98 11.69
N SER A 126 13.02 3.17 11.88
CA SER A 126 13.17 1.81 12.44
C SER A 126 14.00 0.91 11.53
N ILE A 127 13.82 1.03 10.21
CA ILE A 127 14.56 0.27 9.20
C ILE A 127 16.03 0.72 9.15
N ALA A 128 16.29 2.02 9.06
CA ALA A 128 17.63 2.59 9.05
C ALA A 128 18.41 2.19 10.31
N ALA A 129 17.75 2.26 11.46
CA ALA A 129 18.36 1.95 12.74
C ALA A 129 18.58 0.44 12.98
N ALA A 130 17.96 -0.44 12.18
CA ALA A 130 18.24 -1.88 12.18
C ALA A 130 19.48 -2.25 11.34
N ARG A 131 19.96 -1.34 10.47
CA ARG A 131 21.12 -1.55 9.59
C ARG A 131 21.02 -2.79 8.68
N VAL A 132 19.79 -3.16 8.31
CA VAL A 132 19.50 -4.27 7.39
C VAL A 132 19.12 -3.71 6.03
N ALA A 133 20.09 -3.62 5.10
CA ALA A 133 19.92 -2.98 3.79
C ALA A 133 18.72 -3.52 3.00
N ARG A 134 18.47 -4.83 3.06
CA ARG A 134 17.32 -5.47 2.38
C ARG A 134 15.95 -4.95 2.83
N HIS A 135 15.83 -4.30 4.00
CA HIS A 135 14.57 -3.72 4.46
C HIS A 135 14.36 -2.29 3.92
N ALA A 136 15.41 -1.64 3.38
CA ALA A 136 15.32 -0.30 2.80
C ALA A 136 14.49 -0.25 1.50
N ALA A 137 14.25 -1.41 0.87
CA ALA A 137 13.35 -1.51 -0.28
C ALA A 137 11.91 -1.04 0.03
N PHE A 138 11.42 -1.22 1.27
CA PHE A 138 10.02 -0.89 1.58
C PHE A 138 9.71 0.61 1.53
N PRO A 139 10.46 1.51 2.21
CA PRO A 139 10.26 2.95 2.04
C PRO A 139 10.43 3.41 0.59
N VAL A 140 11.39 2.84 -0.15
CA VAL A 140 11.62 3.19 -1.56
C VAL A 140 10.39 2.85 -2.42
N ILE A 141 9.83 1.65 -2.27
CA ILE A 141 8.62 1.27 -3.02
C ILE A 141 7.42 2.14 -2.60
N LEU A 142 7.27 2.47 -1.32
CA LEU A 142 6.21 3.39 -0.87
C LEU A 142 6.32 4.77 -1.51
N LEU A 143 7.53 5.32 -1.62
CA LEU A 143 7.77 6.61 -2.28
C LEU A 143 7.56 6.51 -3.80
N ALA A 144 7.93 5.39 -4.42
CA ALA A 144 7.63 5.15 -5.84
C ALA A 144 6.11 5.09 -6.09
N LEU A 145 5.36 4.40 -5.23
CA LEU A 145 3.89 4.39 -5.27
C LEU A 145 3.30 5.79 -5.03
N ALA A 146 3.89 6.59 -4.13
CA ALA A 146 3.47 7.97 -3.92
C ALA A 146 3.69 8.84 -5.17
N GLY A 147 4.84 8.68 -5.84
CA GLY A 147 5.15 9.34 -7.10
C GLY A 147 4.18 8.94 -8.21
N ALA A 148 3.87 7.64 -8.33
CA ALA A 148 2.89 7.16 -9.28
C ALA A 148 1.49 7.70 -8.99
N ASN A 149 1.08 7.78 -7.71
CA ASN A 149 -0.17 8.42 -7.33
C ASN A 149 -0.20 9.90 -7.76
N ALA A 150 0.91 10.62 -7.54
CA ALA A 150 1.01 12.03 -7.93
C ALA A 150 0.85 12.22 -9.45
N LEU A 151 1.38 11.29 -10.26
CA LEU A 151 1.20 11.31 -11.71
C LEU A 151 -0.26 11.04 -12.11
N VAL A 152 -0.95 10.10 -11.45
CA VAL A 152 -2.39 9.84 -11.68
C VAL A 152 -3.23 11.08 -11.37
N LEU A 153 -2.94 11.75 -10.26
CA LEU A 153 -3.64 12.97 -9.86
C LEU A 153 -3.29 14.16 -10.77
N ALA A 154 -2.04 14.27 -11.23
CA ALA A 154 -1.63 15.30 -12.18
C ALA A 154 -2.32 15.15 -13.55
N ASP A 155 -2.54 13.92 -14.02
CA ASP A 155 -3.37 13.63 -15.21
C ASP A 155 -4.81 14.10 -15.00
N ALA A 156 -5.41 13.72 -13.86
CA ALA A 156 -6.79 14.03 -13.53
C ALA A 156 -7.03 15.55 -13.34
N LEU A 157 -6.02 16.28 -12.87
CA LEU A 157 -6.03 17.75 -12.79
C LEU A 157 -5.70 18.44 -14.13
N GLY A 158 -5.39 17.67 -15.18
CA GLY A 158 -5.05 18.17 -16.51
C GLY A 158 -3.62 18.75 -16.64
N TRP A 159 -2.76 18.56 -15.64
CA TRP A 159 -1.39 19.07 -15.64
C TRP A 159 -0.45 18.22 -16.51
N LEU A 160 -0.66 16.90 -16.54
CA LEU A 160 0.12 15.95 -17.35
C LEU A 160 -0.81 14.98 -18.09
N PRO A 161 -1.55 15.42 -19.12
CA PRO A 161 -2.53 14.58 -19.80
C PRO A 161 -1.89 13.34 -20.44
N GLY A 162 -2.47 12.17 -20.19
CA GLY A 162 -2.06 10.89 -20.78
C GLY A 162 -1.10 10.06 -19.92
N VAL A 163 -0.63 10.56 -18.77
CA VAL A 163 0.32 9.83 -17.92
C VAL A 163 -0.35 8.80 -16.98
N ALA A 164 -1.66 8.94 -16.72
CA ALA A 164 -2.36 8.07 -15.76
C ALA A 164 -2.27 6.57 -16.09
N PRO A 165 -2.46 6.10 -17.34
CA PRO A 165 -2.38 4.66 -17.64
C PRO A 165 -1.02 4.06 -17.26
N THR A 166 0.08 4.71 -17.63
CA THR A 166 1.44 4.27 -17.30
C THR A 166 1.68 4.30 -15.80
N ALA A 167 1.24 5.35 -15.11
CA ALA A 167 1.37 5.45 -13.66
C ALA A 167 0.57 4.38 -12.90
N LEU A 168 -0.64 4.05 -13.35
CA LEU A 168 -1.46 2.97 -12.79
C LEU A 168 -0.81 1.60 -13.03
N ARG A 169 -0.30 1.32 -14.24
CA ARG A 169 0.46 0.08 -14.53
C ARG A 169 1.70 -0.04 -13.64
N ALA A 170 2.49 1.02 -13.55
CA ALA A 170 3.67 1.07 -12.67
C ALA A 170 3.29 0.81 -11.20
N SER A 171 2.12 1.29 -10.76
CA SER A 171 1.62 1.04 -9.39
C SER A 171 1.21 -0.41 -9.17
N VAL A 172 0.56 -1.05 -10.15
CA VAL A 172 0.28 -2.50 -10.11
C VAL A 172 1.58 -3.28 -9.95
N TYR A 173 2.61 -2.95 -10.74
CA TYR A 173 3.93 -3.60 -10.61
C TYR A 173 4.62 -3.29 -9.28
N GLY A 174 4.49 -2.09 -8.76
CA GLY A 174 5.00 -1.73 -7.43
C GLY A 174 4.34 -2.54 -6.31
N VAL A 175 3.01 -2.72 -6.38
CA VAL A 175 2.27 -3.58 -5.45
C VAL A 175 2.66 -5.05 -5.64
N ALA A 176 2.78 -5.54 -6.87
CA ALA A 176 3.22 -6.90 -7.14
C ALA A 176 4.66 -7.15 -6.63
N ALA A 177 5.57 -6.20 -6.80
CA ALA A 177 6.93 -6.26 -6.25
C ALA A 177 6.91 -6.30 -4.72
N MET A 178 6.05 -5.50 -4.07
CA MET A 178 5.84 -5.53 -2.63
C MET A 178 5.36 -6.91 -2.17
N VAL A 179 4.34 -7.48 -2.84
CA VAL A 179 3.80 -8.80 -2.53
C VAL A 179 4.87 -9.89 -2.72
N THR A 180 5.63 -9.85 -3.81
CA THR A 180 6.73 -10.80 -4.08
C THR A 180 7.83 -10.72 -3.01
N LEU A 181 8.26 -9.50 -2.65
CA LEU A 181 9.25 -9.27 -1.59
C LEU A 181 8.80 -9.78 -0.22
N VAL A 182 7.54 -9.54 0.11
CA VAL A 182 6.95 -9.97 1.38
C VAL A 182 6.73 -11.47 1.39
N GLY A 183 6.15 -12.03 0.32
CA GLY A 183 5.87 -13.45 0.16
C GLY A 183 7.14 -14.29 0.22
N GLY A 184 8.18 -13.90 -0.51
CA GLY A 184 9.48 -14.58 -0.49
C GLY A 184 10.19 -14.55 0.87
N ARG A 185 9.75 -13.70 1.82
CA ARG A 185 10.28 -13.68 3.19
C ARG A 185 9.38 -14.40 4.18
N ILE A 186 8.07 -14.26 4.01
CA ILE A 186 7.08 -14.76 4.95
C ILE A 186 6.82 -16.24 4.78
N VAL A 187 6.71 -16.70 3.53
CA VAL A 187 6.42 -18.10 3.22
C VAL A 187 7.53 -19.01 3.79
N PRO A 188 8.83 -18.76 3.56
CA PRO A 188 9.88 -19.58 4.17
C PRO A 188 9.83 -19.56 5.70
N VAL A 189 9.65 -18.39 6.32
CA VAL A 189 9.59 -18.26 7.78
C VAL A 189 8.45 -19.07 8.38
N PHE A 190 7.24 -18.99 7.82
CA PHE A 190 6.10 -19.77 8.32
C PHE A 190 6.25 -21.26 8.06
N THR A 191 6.77 -21.66 6.89
CA THR A 191 7.02 -23.06 6.56
C THR A 191 8.06 -23.67 7.51
N THR A 192 9.20 -23.01 7.73
CA THR A 192 10.22 -23.47 8.68
C THR A 192 9.66 -23.55 10.10
N ASN A 193 8.92 -22.53 10.55
CA ASN A 193 8.31 -22.54 11.89
C ASN A 193 7.29 -23.67 12.06
N ALA A 194 6.51 -24.00 11.04
CA ALA A 194 5.55 -25.10 11.08
C ALA A 194 6.25 -26.47 11.16
N LEU A 195 7.29 -26.68 10.34
CA LEU A 195 8.08 -27.92 10.34
C LEU A 195 8.82 -28.15 11.66
N LEU A 196 9.45 -27.11 12.22
CA LEU A 196 10.11 -27.19 13.52
C LEU A 196 9.11 -27.54 14.65
N ARG A 197 7.89 -26.97 14.61
CA ARG A 197 6.81 -27.33 15.55
C ARG A 197 6.34 -28.78 15.40
N ALA A 198 6.46 -29.35 14.21
CA ALA A 198 6.18 -30.76 13.94
C ALA A 198 7.35 -31.69 14.31
N GLY A 199 8.42 -31.17 14.93
CA GLY A 199 9.60 -31.96 15.31
C GLY A 199 10.49 -32.37 14.14
N GLN A 200 10.27 -31.80 12.95
CA GLN A 200 11.10 -32.07 11.77
C GLN A 200 12.34 -31.18 11.80
N ALA A 201 13.52 -31.78 11.59
CA ALA A 201 14.75 -31.02 11.39
C ALA A 201 14.65 -30.29 10.04
N VAL A 202 14.81 -28.96 10.06
CA VAL A 202 14.80 -28.13 8.86
C VAL A 202 16.19 -27.56 8.67
N GLU A 203 16.82 -27.92 7.55
CA GLU A 203 18.02 -27.20 7.14
C GLU A 203 17.65 -25.81 6.58
N PRO A 204 18.47 -24.77 6.81
CA PRO A 204 18.26 -23.47 6.20
C PRO A 204 18.31 -23.59 4.68
N LEU A 205 17.15 -23.57 4.02
CA LEU A 205 17.08 -23.53 2.56
C LEU A 205 17.68 -22.20 2.09
N ALA A 206 18.79 -22.28 1.35
CA ALA A 206 19.32 -21.12 0.65
C ALA A 206 18.28 -20.61 -0.34
N PRO A 207 18.19 -19.29 -0.60
CA PRO A 207 17.23 -18.73 -1.55
C PRO A 207 17.41 -19.41 -2.90
N GLY A 208 16.34 -20.06 -3.37
CA GLY A 208 16.33 -20.80 -4.63
C GLY A 208 16.43 -19.86 -5.82
N LEU A 209 16.59 -20.42 -7.04
CA LEU A 209 16.60 -19.62 -8.26
C LEU A 209 15.34 -18.75 -8.37
N ALA A 210 14.17 -19.32 -8.05
CA ALA A 210 12.88 -18.63 -8.05
C ALA A 210 12.89 -17.36 -7.17
N ASP A 211 13.42 -17.44 -5.95
CA ASP A 211 13.50 -16.29 -5.03
C ASP A 211 14.41 -15.17 -5.56
N ARG A 212 15.49 -15.56 -6.25
CA ARG A 212 16.47 -14.61 -6.81
C ARG A 212 15.96 -13.92 -8.05
N VAL A 213 15.19 -14.62 -8.90
CA VAL A 213 14.72 -14.08 -10.17
C VAL A 213 13.34 -13.43 -10.09
N ALA A 214 12.52 -13.74 -9.08
CA ALA A 214 11.13 -13.24 -9.02
C ALA A 214 11.05 -11.71 -9.01
N LEU A 215 11.83 -11.03 -8.16
CA LEU A 215 11.83 -9.57 -8.13
C LEU A 215 12.43 -8.96 -9.41
N PRO A 216 13.61 -9.37 -9.90
CA PRO A 216 14.12 -8.93 -11.19
C PRO A 216 13.14 -9.16 -12.35
N ALA A 217 12.41 -10.29 -12.37
CA ALA A 217 11.43 -10.59 -13.40
C ALA A 217 10.24 -9.63 -13.36
N VAL A 218 9.70 -9.32 -12.17
CA VAL A 218 8.63 -8.31 -12.02
C VAL A 218 9.12 -6.94 -12.48
N LEU A 219 10.34 -6.54 -12.10
CA LEU A 219 10.92 -5.25 -12.49
C LEU A 219 11.21 -5.18 -13.99
N ALA A 220 11.76 -6.26 -14.58
CA ALA A 220 12.02 -6.34 -16.02
C ALA A 220 10.72 -6.29 -16.81
N PHE A 221 9.70 -7.04 -16.38
CA PHE A 221 8.39 -6.99 -17.03
C PHE A 221 7.76 -5.60 -16.92
N ALA A 222 7.87 -4.94 -15.78
CA ALA A 222 7.40 -3.56 -15.60
C ALA A 222 8.08 -2.55 -16.53
N LEU A 223 9.36 -2.74 -16.84
CA LEU A 223 10.11 -1.90 -17.78
C LEU A 223 9.79 -2.20 -19.25
N LEU A 224 9.40 -3.44 -19.56
CA LEU A 224 9.03 -3.88 -20.91
C LEU A 224 7.58 -3.57 -21.27
N ASP A 225 6.71 -3.41 -20.26
CA ASP A 225 5.28 -3.10 -20.41
C ASP A 225 4.97 -1.57 -20.48
N VAL A 226 5.96 -0.79 -20.94
CA VAL A 226 5.89 0.68 -21.09
C VAL A 226 5.22 1.06 -22.41
#